data_AF-A0A418VKT9-F1
#
_entry.id   AF-A0A418VKT9-F1
#
_cell.length_a   1.000
_cell.length_b   1.000
_cell.length_c   1.000
_cell.angle_alpha   90.00
_cell.angle_beta   90.00
_cell.angle_gamma   90.00
#
_symmetry.space_group_name_H-M   'P 1'
#
loop_
_entity.id
_entity.type
_entity.pdbx_description
1 polymer ?
#
loop_
_entity_poly.entity_id
_entity_poly.type
_entity_poly.pdbx_seq_one_letter_code
_entity_poly.pdbx_strand_id
1 'polypeptide(L)'
;MKFHMHTEVTSIVENSIFITGGSRSGTTMMSRLVNSLSNVENFFEHPFVYLHFYLIDKIEESAWRFQLEGFLVEELMLQAMCGRILNFNSHDDSWVFHGRPREEIEARMARTWRRQEAFPLMLDRRLAFKMPEMLPQLDRLKMYYPNMTSLVMLRRPESVISSVMKKGWYSDDQMQGINGEFIFKTGYSKRIPPWVPDGMEEKYIAMPEVERAAFCYILQYENLISRKDCVVVDYDKMMLDPYNYFSAVCERIGCSFGSLTNEIIQSIREPSKDRSVEVNMITPEYRQKISDVYETCRALAIR
;
A
#
# COMPACT_ATOMS: atom_id res chain seq x y z
N MET A 1 -31.20 -12.51 4.58
CA MET A 1 -30.33 -13.61 4.11
C MET A 1 -28.93 -13.34 4.63
N LYS A 2 -28.31 -14.29 5.34
CA LYS A 2 -26.94 -14.14 5.86
C LYS A 2 -25.99 -14.96 4.98
N PHE A 3 -24.98 -14.33 4.42
CA PHE A 3 -23.92 -15.00 3.65
C PHE A 3 -22.70 -15.15 4.54
N HIS A 4 -22.00 -16.27 4.41
CA HIS A 4 -20.77 -16.54 5.15
C HIS A 4 -19.74 -17.12 4.19
N MET A 5 -18.49 -16.69 4.33
CA MET A 5 -17.35 -17.29 3.65
C MET A 5 -16.93 -18.58 4.37
N HIS A 6 -16.24 -19.46 3.64
CA HIS A 6 -15.52 -20.57 4.25
C HIS A 6 -14.45 -20.02 5.20
N THR A 7 -14.24 -20.69 6.34
CA THR A 7 -13.27 -20.29 7.37
C THR A 7 -11.85 -20.14 6.81
N GLU A 8 -11.50 -20.95 5.82
CA GLU A 8 -10.22 -20.94 5.12
C GLU A 8 -10.03 -19.64 4.35
N VAL A 9 -11.09 -19.11 3.71
CA VAL A 9 -11.05 -17.84 2.96
C VAL A 9 -10.80 -16.68 3.92
N THR A 10 -11.55 -16.62 5.02
CA THR A 10 -11.34 -15.61 6.06
C THR A 10 -9.93 -15.72 6.64
N SER A 11 -9.43 -16.94 6.88
CA SER A 11 -8.06 -17.18 7.38
C SER A 11 -6.98 -16.68 6.42
N ILE A 12 -7.15 -16.83 5.10
CA ILE A 12 -6.21 -16.28 4.11
C ILE A 12 -6.08 -14.76 4.26
N VAL A 13 -7.21 -14.05 4.37
CA VAL A 13 -7.24 -12.59 4.47
C VAL A 13 -6.73 -12.13 5.83
N GLU A 14 -7.16 -12.79 6.90
CA GLU A 14 -6.72 -12.54 8.28
C GLU A 14 -5.20 -12.64 8.41
N ASN A 15 -4.55 -13.58 7.72
CA ASN A 15 -3.10 -13.78 7.76
C ASN A 15 -2.34 -13.04 6.64
N SER A 16 -3.00 -12.22 5.85
CA SER A 16 -2.38 -11.55 4.69
C SER A 16 -1.38 -10.45 5.09
N ILE A 17 -0.62 -9.97 4.11
CA ILE A 17 0.28 -8.81 4.23
C ILE A 17 -0.37 -7.62 3.53
N PHE A 18 -0.71 -6.59 4.30
CA PHE A 18 -1.15 -5.32 3.79
C PHE A 18 0.01 -4.33 3.72
N ILE A 19 0.40 -3.93 2.50
CA ILE A 19 1.49 -2.99 2.24
C ILE A 19 0.89 -1.59 2.06
N THR A 20 1.26 -0.65 2.91
CA THR A 20 0.76 0.73 2.84
C THR A 20 1.85 1.74 3.24
N GLY A 21 1.49 3.01 3.28
CA GLY A 21 2.38 4.14 3.52
C GLY A 21 1.87 5.39 2.82
N GLY A 22 2.42 6.55 3.17
CA GLY A 22 2.11 7.79 2.45
C GLY A 22 2.55 7.71 0.98
N SER A 23 1.95 8.53 0.13
CA SER A 23 2.38 8.69 -1.26
C SER A 23 3.89 8.86 -1.40
N ARG A 24 4.49 8.24 -2.43
CA ARG A 24 5.93 8.37 -2.75
C ARG A 24 6.92 7.85 -1.66
N SER A 25 6.43 7.12 -0.66
CA SER A 25 7.24 6.53 0.43
C SER A 25 8.05 5.29 0.02
N GLY A 26 7.81 4.71 -1.15
CA GLY A 26 8.50 3.51 -1.62
C GLY A 26 7.68 2.20 -1.55
N THR A 27 6.37 2.30 -1.33
CA THR A 27 5.45 1.14 -1.32
C THR A 27 5.56 0.26 -2.56
N THR A 28 5.77 0.83 -3.75
CA THR A 28 5.96 0.05 -4.98
C THR A 28 7.22 -0.82 -4.96
N MET A 29 8.35 -0.28 -4.48
CA MET A 29 9.59 -1.06 -4.33
C MET A 29 9.39 -2.19 -3.32
N MET A 30 8.76 -1.88 -2.18
CA MET A 30 8.45 -2.89 -1.16
C MET A 30 7.51 -3.98 -1.70
N SER A 31 6.50 -3.59 -2.46
CA SER A 31 5.57 -4.51 -3.13
C SER A 31 6.29 -5.45 -4.10
N ARG A 32 7.28 -4.96 -4.87
CA ARG A 32 8.10 -5.82 -5.74
C ARG A 32 8.93 -6.83 -4.95
N LEU A 33 9.54 -6.41 -3.84
CA LEU A 33 10.28 -7.31 -2.97
C LEU A 33 9.38 -8.36 -2.32
N VAL A 34 8.22 -7.94 -1.77
CA VAL A 34 7.23 -8.86 -1.19
C VAL A 34 6.71 -9.85 -2.24
N ASN A 35 6.49 -9.41 -3.48
CA ASN A 35 6.09 -10.29 -4.58
C ASN A 35 7.14 -11.36 -4.94
N SER A 36 8.40 -11.13 -4.57
CA SER A 36 9.50 -12.06 -4.85
C SER A 36 9.69 -13.14 -3.79
N LEU A 37 8.97 -13.05 -2.66
CA LEU A 37 9.06 -14.02 -1.57
C LEU A 37 8.47 -15.37 -1.98
N SER A 38 9.03 -16.44 -1.44
CA SER A 38 8.82 -17.83 -1.90
C SER A 38 7.36 -18.30 -1.91
N ASN A 39 6.54 -17.77 -1.01
CA ASN A 39 5.16 -18.18 -0.80
C ASN A 39 4.16 -17.03 -0.77
N VAL A 40 4.48 -15.86 -1.32
CA VAL A 40 3.61 -14.67 -1.23
C VAL A 40 3.05 -14.25 -2.58
N GLU A 41 1.75 -14.37 -2.81
CA GLU A 41 1.09 -13.79 -4.00
C GLU A 41 0.71 -12.34 -3.72
N ASN A 42 1.31 -11.40 -4.44
CA ASN A 42 1.13 -9.97 -4.16
C ASN A 42 0.34 -9.23 -5.26
N PHE A 43 -0.61 -8.40 -4.85
CA PHE A 43 -1.49 -7.64 -5.73
C PHE A 43 -1.29 -6.12 -5.57
N PHE A 44 -1.14 -5.42 -6.70
CA PHE A 44 -0.83 -3.99 -6.73
C PHE A 44 -2.11 -3.16 -6.97
N GLU A 45 -2.42 -2.22 -6.07
CA GLU A 45 -3.27 -1.04 -6.35
C GLU A 45 -4.59 -1.31 -7.11
N HIS A 46 -5.24 -2.44 -6.86
CA HIS A 46 -6.53 -2.74 -7.47
C HIS A 46 -7.61 -1.67 -7.12
N PRO A 47 -8.25 -1.00 -8.11
CA PRO A 47 -9.19 0.10 -7.87
C PRO A 47 -10.39 -0.27 -6.98
N PHE A 48 -10.89 -1.50 -7.09
CA PHE A 48 -11.97 -1.98 -6.22
C PHE A 48 -11.59 -1.93 -4.74
N VAL A 49 -10.38 -2.38 -4.38
CA VAL A 49 -9.90 -2.37 -2.99
C VAL A 49 -9.80 -0.92 -2.49
N TYR A 50 -9.27 -0.02 -3.32
CA TYR A 50 -9.21 1.40 -3.00
C TYR A 50 -10.59 1.98 -2.65
N LEU A 51 -11.60 1.76 -3.50
CA LEU A 51 -12.98 2.19 -3.23
C LEU A 51 -13.53 1.57 -1.94
N HIS A 52 -13.28 0.29 -1.74
CA HIS A 52 -13.80 -0.47 -0.61
C HIS A 52 -13.27 0.05 0.72
N PHE A 53 -12.00 0.45 0.79
CA PHE A 53 -11.42 1.06 1.99
C PHE A 53 -12.14 2.35 2.43
N TYR A 54 -12.62 3.18 1.49
CA TYR A 54 -13.41 4.38 1.83
C TYR A 54 -14.84 4.08 2.32
N LEU A 55 -15.28 2.83 2.18
CA LEU A 55 -16.58 2.36 2.62
C LEU A 55 -16.51 1.53 3.92
N ILE A 56 -15.32 1.39 4.51
CA ILE A 56 -15.06 0.50 5.66
C ILE A 56 -15.91 0.83 6.91
N ASP A 57 -16.25 2.11 7.09
CA ASP A 57 -17.10 2.63 8.16
C ASP A 57 -18.53 2.97 7.70
N LYS A 58 -18.83 2.79 6.41
CA LYS A 58 -20.10 3.18 5.77
C LYS A 58 -20.99 2.00 5.43
N ILE A 59 -20.42 0.80 5.43
CA ILE A 59 -21.12 -0.47 5.19
C ILE A 59 -21.04 -1.29 6.48
N GLU A 60 -22.06 -2.09 6.74
CA GLU A 60 -22.06 -3.03 7.86
C GLU A 60 -20.86 -4.00 7.75
N GLU A 61 -20.20 -4.27 8.87
CA GLU A 61 -18.94 -5.01 8.92
C GLU A 61 -19.02 -6.35 8.17
N SER A 62 -20.05 -7.16 8.43
CA SER A 62 -20.14 -8.50 7.83
C SER A 62 -20.27 -8.42 6.31
N ALA A 63 -21.02 -7.44 5.79
CA ALA A 63 -21.12 -7.19 4.36
C ALA A 63 -19.80 -6.66 3.77
N TRP A 64 -19.13 -5.74 4.45
CA TRP A 64 -17.85 -5.21 4.01
C TRP A 64 -16.77 -6.29 3.96
N ARG A 65 -16.67 -7.12 5.00
CA ARG A 65 -15.73 -8.25 5.07
C ARG A 65 -16.02 -9.28 3.99
N PHE A 66 -17.28 -9.68 3.81
CA PHE A 66 -17.68 -10.62 2.76
C PHE A 66 -17.25 -10.14 1.36
N GLN A 67 -17.43 -8.86 1.06
CA GLN A 67 -17.01 -8.28 -0.22
C GLN A 67 -15.49 -8.24 -0.38
N LEU A 68 -14.75 -7.83 0.66
CA LEU A 68 -13.28 -7.80 0.59
C LEU A 68 -12.70 -9.20 0.46
N GLU A 69 -13.16 -10.14 1.29
CA GLU A 69 -12.68 -11.52 1.31
C GLU A 69 -12.94 -12.22 -0.03
N GLY A 70 -14.15 -12.08 -0.57
CA GLY A 70 -14.50 -12.63 -1.87
C GLY A 70 -13.64 -12.03 -2.97
N PHE A 71 -13.42 -10.71 -2.94
CA PHE A 71 -12.61 -10.06 -3.96
C PHE A 71 -11.13 -10.48 -3.88
N LEU A 72 -10.51 -10.41 -2.70
CA LEU A 72 -9.09 -10.75 -2.55
C LEU A 72 -8.80 -12.23 -2.84
N VAL A 73 -9.68 -13.14 -2.44
CA VAL A 73 -9.43 -14.58 -2.58
C VAL A 73 -9.97 -15.13 -3.91
N GLU A 74 -11.23 -14.89 -4.24
CA GLU A 74 -11.83 -15.49 -5.44
C GLU A 74 -11.47 -14.77 -6.73
N GLU A 75 -11.44 -13.43 -6.71
CA GLU A 75 -11.15 -12.65 -7.91
C GLU A 75 -9.65 -12.46 -8.12
N LEU A 76 -8.90 -12.17 -7.05
CA LEU A 76 -7.45 -11.98 -7.19
C LEU A 76 -6.67 -13.29 -7.07
N MET A 77 -6.60 -13.86 -5.86
CA MET A 77 -5.70 -14.96 -5.57
C MET A 77 -5.98 -16.21 -6.41
N LEU A 78 -7.22 -16.66 -6.46
CA LEU A 78 -7.61 -17.87 -7.18
C LEU A 78 -7.37 -17.74 -8.68
N GLN A 79 -7.76 -16.61 -9.26
CA GLN A 79 -7.59 -16.38 -10.69
C GLN A 79 -6.11 -16.23 -11.06
N ALA A 80 -5.29 -15.59 -10.21
CA ALA A 80 -3.84 -15.48 -10.42
C ALA A 80 -3.12 -16.85 -10.32
N MET A 81 -3.53 -17.70 -9.38
CA MET A 81 -3.02 -19.07 -9.29
C MET A 81 -3.39 -19.92 -10.51
N CYS A 82 -4.54 -19.64 -11.13
CA CYS A 82 -4.96 -20.27 -12.39
C CYS A 82 -4.35 -19.62 -13.65
N GLY A 83 -3.50 -18.59 -13.50
CA GLY A 83 -2.92 -17.86 -14.63
C GLY A 83 -3.87 -16.95 -15.41
N ARG A 84 -5.06 -16.64 -14.86
CA ARG A 84 -6.12 -15.88 -15.57
C ARG A 84 -5.99 -14.36 -15.47
N ILE A 85 -5.42 -13.84 -14.38
CA ILE A 85 -5.30 -12.39 -14.13
C ILE A 85 -3.84 -11.96 -13.89
N LEU A 86 -2.95 -12.38 -14.78
CA LEU A 86 -1.54 -11.99 -14.70
C LEU A 86 -1.27 -10.75 -15.58
N ASN A 87 -0.49 -9.80 -15.07
CA ASN A 87 -0.06 -8.66 -15.88
C ASN A 87 1.19 -9.02 -16.70
N PHE A 88 1.05 -9.02 -18.02
CA PHE A 88 2.15 -9.28 -18.96
C PHE A 88 2.73 -8.00 -19.59
N ASN A 89 2.27 -6.81 -19.20
CA ASN A 89 2.88 -5.56 -19.62
C ASN A 89 4.24 -5.36 -18.92
N SER A 90 5.33 -5.52 -19.65
CA SER A 90 6.71 -5.44 -19.12
C SER A 90 7.14 -4.04 -18.71
N HIS A 91 6.34 -3.01 -19.01
CA HIS A 91 6.58 -1.65 -18.55
C HIS A 91 5.97 -1.34 -17.18
N ASP A 92 5.09 -2.21 -16.69
CA ASP A 92 4.40 -2.01 -15.42
C ASP A 92 5.21 -2.57 -14.25
N ASP A 93 5.17 -1.88 -13.10
CA ASP A 93 5.77 -2.39 -11.86
C ASP A 93 5.16 -3.72 -11.40
N SER A 94 3.90 -3.98 -11.77
CA SER A 94 3.15 -5.19 -11.49
C SER A 94 3.34 -6.30 -12.54
N TRP A 95 4.27 -6.15 -13.48
CA TRP A 95 4.62 -7.21 -14.43
C TRP A 95 4.93 -8.50 -13.69
N VAL A 96 4.27 -9.60 -14.06
CA VAL A 96 4.30 -10.86 -13.30
C VAL A 96 5.73 -11.39 -13.10
N PHE A 97 6.59 -11.23 -14.11
CA PHE A 97 7.97 -11.70 -14.07
C PHE A 97 8.92 -10.83 -13.22
N HIS A 98 8.45 -9.71 -12.65
CA HIS A 98 9.22 -8.97 -11.64
C HIS A 98 9.30 -9.69 -10.29
N GLY A 99 8.40 -10.63 -9.99
CA GLY A 99 8.42 -11.35 -8.71
C GLY A 99 8.26 -12.86 -8.83
N ARG A 100 7.98 -13.38 -10.04
CA ARG A 100 7.78 -14.81 -10.28
C ARG A 100 8.67 -15.35 -11.39
N PRO A 101 9.31 -16.52 -11.19
CA PRO A 101 10.05 -17.20 -12.26
C PRO A 101 9.16 -17.54 -13.45
N ARG A 102 9.78 -17.60 -14.62
CA ARG A 102 9.06 -17.89 -15.86
C ARG A 102 8.38 -19.26 -15.82
N GLU A 103 9.11 -20.25 -15.30
CA GLU A 103 8.68 -21.64 -15.19
C GLU A 103 7.43 -21.78 -14.31
N GLU A 104 7.34 -21.00 -13.23
CA GLU A 104 6.17 -21.01 -12.34
C GLU A 104 4.92 -20.50 -13.06
N ILE A 105 5.05 -19.39 -13.80
CA ILE A 105 3.94 -18.78 -14.52
C ILE A 105 3.49 -19.64 -15.69
N GLU A 106 4.43 -20.21 -16.44
CA GLU A 106 4.13 -21.16 -17.52
C GLU A 106 3.42 -22.40 -16.99
N ALA A 107 3.81 -22.93 -15.82
CA ALA A 107 3.13 -24.05 -15.17
C ALA A 107 1.67 -23.72 -14.79
N ARG A 108 1.38 -22.50 -14.33
CA ARG A 108 -0.01 -22.05 -14.06
C ARG A 108 -0.85 -22.04 -15.33
N MET A 109 -0.27 -21.60 -16.46
CA MET A 109 -0.96 -21.47 -17.74
C MET A 109 -0.99 -22.76 -18.58
N ALA A 110 -0.24 -23.80 -18.19
CA ALA A 110 -0.12 -25.04 -18.95
C ALA A 110 -1.40 -25.87 -19.02
N ARG A 111 -2.41 -25.56 -18.19
CA ARG A 111 -3.70 -26.26 -18.18
C ARG A 111 -4.85 -25.38 -17.71
N THR A 112 -6.07 -25.83 -17.99
CA THR A 112 -7.28 -25.26 -17.39
C THR A 112 -7.48 -25.84 -15.98
N TRP A 113 -7.67 -24.94 -15.01
CA TRP A 113 -7.92 -25.31 -13.62
C TRP A 113 -9.40 -25.30 -13.27
N ARG A 114 -9.89 -26.38 -12.64
CA ARG A 114 -11.17 -26.35 -11.94
C ARG A 114 -10.98 -25.70 -10.56
N ARG A 115 -12.03 -25.07 -10.04
CA ARG A 115 -11.99 -24.41 -8.72
C ARG A 115 -11.54 -25.36 -7.61
N GLN A 116 -12.02 -26.59 -7.60
CA GLN A 116 -11.65 -27.62 -6.62
C GLN A 116 -10.15 -28.00 -6.67
N GLU A 117 -9.50 -27.84 -7.83
CA GLU A 117 -8.07 -28.15 -8.01
C GLU A 117 -7.19 -26.96 -7.65
N ALA A 118 -7.65 -25.73 -7.93
CA ALA A 118 -6.90 -24.51 -7.68
C ALA A 118 -7.02 -24.03 -6.22
N PHE A 119 -8.13 -24.33 -5.54
CA PHE A 119 -8.35 -23.87 -4.17
C PHE A 119 -7.26 -24.34 -3.19
N PRO A 120 -6.84 -25.63 -3.18
CA PRO A 120 -5.75 -26.07 -2.33
C PRO A 120 -4.42 -25.34 -2.57
N LEU A 121 -4.13 -24.93 -3.81
CA LEU A 121 -2.89 -24.21 -4.13
C LEU A 121 -2.78 -22.85 -3.42
N MET A 122 -3.91 -22.23 -3.12
CA MET A 122 -3.93 -20.96 -2.41
C MET A 122 -3.64 -21.12 -0.93
N LEU A 123 -3.98 -22.27 -0.34
CA LEU A 123 -3.81 -22.51 1.10
C LEU A 123 -2.32 -22.54 1.50
N ASP A 124 -1.45 -22.92 0.58
CA ASP A 124 0.02 -22.93 0.78
C ASP A 124 0.68 -21.58 0.45
N ARG A 125 -0.12 -20.57 0.09
CA ARG A 125 0.34 -19.24 -0.28
C ARG A 125 -0.22 -18.20 0.69
N ARG A 126 0.58 -17.18 0.95
CA ARG A 126 0.18 -16.01 1.71
C ARG A 126 -0.23 -14.91 0.74
N LEU A 127 -1.40 -14.34 0.96
CA LEU A 127 -1.87 -13.19 0.19
C LEU A 127 -1.12 -11.94 0.66
N ALA A 128 -0.70 -11.10 -0.28
CA ALA A 128 -0.27 -9.73 -0.04
C ALA A 128 -0.98 -8.77 -0.98
N PHE A 129 -1.23 -7.56 -0.52
CA PHE A 129 -1.78 -6.50 -1.37
C PHE A 129 -1.28 -5.13 -0.93
N LYS A 130 -1.09 -4.25 -1.91
CA LYS A 130 -0.54 -2.91 -1.71
C LYS A 130 -1.60 -1.84 -1.98
N MET A 131 -1.85 -0.98 -1.00
CA MET A 131 -2.56 0.29 -1.18
C MET A 131 -1.84 1.44 -0.49
N PRO A 132 -1.27 2.40 -1.24
CA PRO A 132 -0.78 3.64 -0.64
C PRO A 132 -1.95 4.45 -0.07
N GLU A 133 -1.61 5.36 0.83
CA GLU A 133 -2.53 6.37 1.39
C GLU A 133 -3.72 5.83 2.21
N MET A 134 -3.63 4.58 2.69
CA MET A 134 -4.69 3.91 3.46
C MET A 134 -4.40 3.84 4.98
N LEU A 135 -3.37 4.53 5.46
CA LEU A 135 -3.06 4.55 6.89
C LEU A 135 -4.19 5.10 7.78
N PRO A 136 -5.00 6.10 7.34
CA PRO A 136 -6.15 6.56 8.11
C PRO A 136 -7.18 5.46 8.39
N GLN A 137 -7.34 4.50 7.47
CA GLN A 137 -8.31 3.40 7.57
C GLN A 137 -7.76 2.19 8.34
N LEU A 138 -6.48 2.20 8.71
CA LEU A 138 -5.81 1.01 9.22
C LEU A 138 -6.35 0.58 10.61
N ASP A 139 -6.83 1.51 11.44
CA ASP A 139 -7.44 1.14 12.73
C ASP A 139 -8.69 0.27 12.54
N ARG A 140 -9.54 0.64 11.59
CA ARG A 140 -10.73 -0.14 11.28
C ARG A 140 -10.38 -1.47 10.62
N LEU A 141 -9.40 -1.47 9.70
CA LEU A 141 -8.92 -2.71 9.08
C LEU A 141 -8.40 -3.69 10.13
N LYS A 142 -7.64 -3.21 11.13
CA LYS A 142 -7.12 -4.02 12.24
C LYS A 142 -8.20 -4.51 13.20
N MET A 143 -9.29 -3.77 13.36
CA MET A 143 -10.45 -4.25 14.10
C MET A 143 -11.08 -5.48 13.42
N TYR A 144 -11.17 -5.45 12.09
CA TYR A 144 -11.75 -6.54 11.31
C TYR A 144 -10.79 -7.73 11.13
N TYR A 145 -9.49 -7.46 10.99
CA TYR A 145 -8.43 -8.45 10.80
C TYR A 145 -7.22 -8.17 11.70
N PRO A 146 -7.29 -8.48 13.00
CA PRO A 146 -6.23 -8.16 13.97
C PRO A 146 -4.88 -8.82 13.67
N ASN A 147 -4.88 -10.01 13.03
CA ASN A 147 -3.66 -10.74 12.71
C ASN A 147 -3.06 -10.35 11.34
N MET A 148 -3.73 -9.49 10.56
CA MET A 148 -3.24 -9.06 9.27
C MET A 148 -1.95 -8.27 9.47
N THR A 149 -0.87 -8.64 8.76
CA THR A 149 0.41 -7.93 8.89
C THR A 149 0.35 -6.63 8.12
N SER A 150 0.49 -5.50 8.82
CA SER A 150 0.56 -4.18 8.17
C SER A 150 2.00 -3.74 8.02
N LEU A 151 2.49 -3.79 6.78
CA LEU A 151 3.82 -3.37 6.38
C LEU A 151 3.76 -1.91 5.90
N VAL A 152 4.24 -0.99 6.73
CA VAL A 152 4.10 0.45 6.54
C VAL A 152 5.42 1.05 6.09
N MET A 153 5.45 1.60 4.88
CA MET A 153 6.58 2.37 4.38
C MET A 153 6.58 3.76 4.97
N LEU A 154 7.72 4.17 5.54
CA LEU A 154 8.01 5.51 6.01
C LEU A 154 9.19 6.08 5.21
N ARG A 155 9.13 7.36 4.88
CA ARG A 155 10.21 8.07 4.19
C ARG A 155 10.30 9.50 4.69
N ARG A 156 11.51 10.06 4.68
CA ARG A 156 11.73 11.48 4.98
C ARG A 156 10.75 12.40 4.26
N PRO A 157 10.12 13.34 5.00
CA PRO A 157 9.06 14.19 4.46
C PRO A 157 9.53 15.07 3.30
N GLU A 158 10.77 15.58 3.33
CA GLU A 158 11.35 16.39 2.26
C GLU A 158 11.32 15.65 0.92
N SER A 159 11.69 14.37 0.97
CA SER A 159 11.72 13.53 -0.23
C SER A 159 10.34 13.22 -0.78
N VAL A 160 9.34 13.09 0.09
CA VAL A 160 7.94 12.84 -0.29
C VAL A 160 7.31 14.09 -0.87
N ILE A 161 7.38 15.21 -0.13
CA ILE A 161 6.76 16.49 -0.49
C ILE A 161 7.34 16.99 -1.81
N SER A 162 8.67 17.03 -1.97
CA SER A 162 9.30 17.41 -3.24
C SER A 162 8.85 16.53 -4.40
N SER A 163 8.70 15.21 -4.18
CA SER A 163 8.26 14.31 -5.24
C SER A 163 6.80 14.53 -5.65
N VAL A 164 5.93 14.85 -4.69
CA VAL A 164 4.51 15.13 -4.92
C VAL A 164 4.35 16.46 -5.65
N MET A 165 5.04 17.52 -5.17
CA MET A 165 5.05 18.85 -5.80
C MET A 165 5.51 18.78 -7.26
N LYS A 166 6.60 18.04 -7.54
CA LYS A 166 7.11 17.84 -8.92
C LYS A 166 6.11 17.15 -9.84
N LYS A 167 5.17 16.39 -9.28
CA LYS A 167 4.13 15.69 -10.03
C LYS A 167 2.81 16.47 -10.09
N GLY A 168 2.71 17.57 -9.34
CA GLY A 168 1.50 18.37 -9.26
C GLY A 168 0.34 17.65 -8.59
N TRP A 169 0.56 16.58 -7.83
CA TRP A 169 -0.53 15.69 -7.36
C TRP A 169 -1.57 16.38 -6.48
N TYR A 170 -1.20 17.45 -5.80
CA TYR A 170 -2.12 18.23 -4.99
C TYR A 170 -2.28 19.66 -5.53
N SER A 171 -1.99 19.90 -6.81
CA SER A 171 -2.14 21.21 -7.43
C SER A 171 -3.61 21.60 -7.58
N ASP A 172 -3.87 22.87 -7.85
CA ASP A 172 -5.21 23.35 -8.17
C ASP A 172 -5.78 22.71 -9.43
N ASP A 173 -4.94 22.45 -10.42
CA ASP A 173 -5.33 21.78 -11.66
C ASP A 173 -5.80 20.35 -11.38
N GLN A 174 -5.19 19.63 -10.44
CA GLN A 174 -5.67 18.29 -10.07
C GLN A 174 -7.04 18.33 -9.38
N MET A 175 -7.31 19.39 -8.61
CA MET A 175 -8.62 19.55 -7.99
C MET A 175 -9.72 20.03 -8.97
N GLN A 176 -9.35 20.28 -10.24
CA GLN A 176 -10.22 20.80 -11.29
C GLN A 176 -10.17 19.90 -12.54
N GLY A 177 -11.26 19.16 -12.82
CA GLY A 177 -11.39 18.38 -14.06
C GLY A 177 -11.18 16.88 -13.89
N ILE A 178 -11.02 16.16 -15.00
CA ILE A 178 -10.87 14.68 -15.04
C ILE A 178 -9.38 14.35 -15.01
N ASN A 179 -8.87 13.96 -13.85
CA ASN A 179 -7.45 13.71 -13.58
C ASN A 179 -7.13 12.25 -13.20
N GLY A 180 -8.03 11.32 -13.53
CA GLY A 180 -7.87 9.89 -13.21
C GLY A 180 -8.27 9.52 -11.77
N GLU A 181 -8.64 10.48 -10.93
CA GLU A 181 -9.30 10.19 -9.64
C GLU A 181 -10.77 9.84 -9.87
N PHE A 182 -11.17 8.66 -9.40
CA PHE A 182 -12.53 8.13 -9.58
C PHE A 182 -13.47 8.46 -8.42
N ILE A 183 -12.95 8.99 -7.30
CA ILE A 183 -13.72 9.36 -6.12
C ILE A 183 -13.27 10.71 -5.57
N PHE A 184 -14.25 11.54 -5.22
CA PHE A 184 -14.05 12.87 -4.65
C PHE A 184 -15.29 13.28 -3.88
N LYS A 185 -15.11 14.15 -2.87
CA LYS A 185 -16.22 14.85 -2.23
C LYS A 185 -16.75 15.93 -3.19
N THR A 186 -18.06 16.11 -3.19
CA THR A 186 -18.78 17.11 -3.98
C THR A 186 -19.46 18.13 -3.06
N GLY A 187 -19.95 19.24 -3.63
CA GLY A 187 -20.60 20.32 -2.88
C GLY A 187 -19.70 21.51 -2.53
N TYR A 188 -18.46 21.54 -3.04
CA TYR A 188 -17.47 22.59 -2.81
C TYR A 188 -16.99 23.22 -4.13
N SER A 189 -16.25 24.33 -4.05
CA SER A 189 -15.72 25.05 -5.21
C SER A 189 -14.71 24.26 -6.04
N LYS A 190 -14.11 23.22 -5.46
CA LYS A 190 -13.16 22.29 -6.11
C LYS A 190 -13.50 20.85 -5.74
N ARG A 191 -12.98 19.87 -6.51
CA ARG A 191 -13.04 18.46 -6.11
C ARG A 191 -12.07 18.24 -4.97
N ILE A 192 -12.53 17.57 -3.92
CA ILE A 192 -11.74 17.32 -2.72
C ILE A 192 -11.52 15.83 -2.59
N PRO A 193 -10.29 15.38 -2.31
CA PRO A 193 -10.05 13.99 -2.08
C PRO A 193 -10.89 13.41 -0.93
N PRO A 194 -11.42 12.17 -1.05
CA PRO A 194 -12.32 11.59 -0.06
C PRO A 194 -11.67 11.32 1.30
N TRP A 195 -10.34 11.30 1.38
CA TRP A 195 -9.59 11.15 2.63
C TRP A 195 -9.42 12.46 3.42
N VAL A 196 -9.72 13.63 2.83
CA VAL A 196 -9.73 14.88 3.59
C VAL A 196 -10.80 14.77 4.69
N PRO A 197 -10.48 14.96 5.97
CA PRO A 197 -11.45 14.84 7.06
C PRO A 197 -12.63 15.80 6.91
N ASP A 198 -13.80 15.39 7.40
CA ASP A 198 -14.99 16.25 7.42
C ASP A 198 -14.73 17.52 8.25
N GLY A 199 -15.15 18.68 7.72
CA GLY A 199 -14.92 20.00 8.32
C GLY A 199 -13.60 20.65 7.91
N MET A 200 -12.72 19.95 7.20
CA MET A 200 -11.43 20.49 6.72
C MET A 200 -11.45 20.91 5.24
N GLU A 201 -12.58 20.74 4.55
CA GLU A 201 -12.71 20.92 3.10
C GLU A 201 -12.32 22.32 2.61
N GLU A 202 -12.94 23.36 3.16
CA GLU A 202 -12.67 24.74 2.75
C GLU A 202 -11.23 25.16 3.13
N LYS A 203 -10.74 24.67 4.27
CA LYS A 203 -9.35 24.90 4.68
C LYS A 203 -8.39 24.25 3.70
N TYR A 204 -8.65 23.02 3.28
CA TYR A 204 -7.85 22.29 2.29
C TYR A 204 -7.86 22.99 0.93
N ILE A 205 -9.02 23.49 0.48
CA ILE A 205 -9.13 24.28 -0.76
C ILE A 205 -8.29 25.55 -0.72
N ALA A 206 -8.25 26.22 0.44
CA ALA A 206 -7.52 27.46 0.63
C ALA A 206 -6.00 27.26 0.80
N MET A 207 -5.53 26.04 1.10
CA MET A 207 -4.11 25.76 1.25
C MET A 207 -3.36 25.87 -0.09
N PRO A 208 -2.17 26.49 -0.12
CA PRO A 208 -1.28 26.33 -1.26
C PRO A 208 -0.86 24.85 -1.40
N GLU A 209 -0.46 24.44 -2.60
CA GLU A 209 -0.14 23.03 -2.90
C GLU A 209 0.88 22.42 -1.92
N VAL A 210 1.91 23.18 -1.53
CA VAL A 210 2.94 22.71 -0.60
C VAL A 210 2.40 22.41 0.80
N GLU A 211 1.41 23.19 1.26
CA GLU A 211 0.72 22.95 2.53
C GLU A 211 -0.26 21.77 2.42
N ARG A 212 -0.90 21.56 1.25
CA ARG A 212 -1.67 20.33 0.99
C ARG A 212 -0.78 19.09 1.06
N ALA A 213 0.42 19.15 0.46
CA ALA A 213 1.38 18.06 0.52
C ALA A 213 1.84 17.77 1.96
N ALA A 214 2.11 18.81 2.75
CA ALA A 214 2.42 18.70 4.17
C ALA A 214 1.26 18.08 4.97
N PHE A 215 0.05 18.59 4.76
CA PHE A 215 -1.18 18.11 5.38
C PHE A 215 -1.42 16.62 5.09
N CYS A 216 -1.32 16.21 3.83
CA CYS A 216 -1.47 14.81 3.43
C CYS A 216 -0.40 13.91 4.07
N TYR A 217 0.86 14.37 4.16
CA TYR A 217 1.91 13.60 4.84
C TYR A 217 1.55 13.37 6.32
N ILE A 218 1.20 14.44 7.05
CA ILE A 218 0.82 14.38 8.46
C ILE A 218 -0.35 13.41 8.65
N LEU A 219 -1.43 13.59 7.88
CA LEU A 219 -2.65 12.78 7.98
C LEU A 219 -2.37 11.29 7.81
N GLN A 220 -1.45 10.92 6.92
CA GLN A 220 -1.10 9.53 6.68
C GLN A 220 -0.37 8.90 7.88
N TYR A 221 0.50 9.64 8.58
CA TYR A 221 1.34 9.04 9.62
C TYR A 221 0.90 9.32 11.06
N GLU A 222 -0.02 10.26 11.30
CA GLU A 222 -0.51 10.55 12.65
C GLU A 222 -1.07 9.30 13.36
N ASN A 223 -1.87 8.49 12.66
CA ASN A 223 -2.43 7.26 13.23
C ASN A 223 -1.37 6.17 13.47
N LEU A 224 -0.17 6.29 12.91
CA LEU A 224 0.90 5.32 13.13
C LEU A 224 1.64 5.56 14.46
N ILE A 225 1.66 6.79 14.97
CA ILE A 225 2.42 7.21 16.16
C ILE A 225 2.15 6.34 17.39
N SER A 226 0.89 5.92 17.58
CA SER A 226 0.45 5.14 18.73
C SER A 226 0.51 3.62 18.51
N ARG A 227 0.85 3.14 17.30
CA ARG A 227 0.75 1.73 16.94
C ARG A 227 2.04 0.95 17.13
N LYS A 228 1.90 -0.27 17.63
CA LYS A 228 3.00 -1.24 17.86
C LYS A 228 2.80 -2.56 17.12
N ASP A 229 1.64 -2.73 16.50
CA ASP A 229 1.16 -3.89 15.75
C ASP A 229 1.40 -3.77 14.23
N CYS A 230 2.23 -2.79 13.84
CA CYS A 230 2.65 -2.54 12.48
C CYS A 230 4.15 -2.86 12.31
N VAL A 231 4.53 -3.25 11.11
CA VAL A 231 5.93 -3.40 10.70
C VAL A 231 6.31 -2.14 9.94
N VAL A 232 7.05 -1.23 10.58
CA VAL A 232 7.46 0.04 9.97
C VAL A 232 8.81 -0.12 9.28
N VAL A 233 8.86 0.23 7.99
CA VAL A 233 10.05 0.17 7.15
C VAL A 233 10.49 1.60 6.84
N ASP A 234 11.63 2.00 7.39
CA ASP A 234 12.28 3.26 7.05
C ASP A 234 12.99 3.09 5.69
N TYR A 235 12.42 3.72 4.66
CA TYR A 235 12.96 3.73 3.30
C TYR A 235 14.43 4.16 3.28
N ASP A 236 14.77 5.19 4.05
CA ASP A 236 16.10 5.79 4.01
C ASP A 236 17.14 4.86 4.64
N LYS A 237 16.79 4.14 5.72
CA LYS A 237 17.66 3.06 6.26
C LYS A 237 17.79 1.89 5.29
N MET A 238 16.69 1.50 4.67
CA MET A 238 16.68 0.40 3.71
C MET A 238 17.59 0.68 2.51
N MET A 239 17.74 1.93 2.08
CA MET A 239 18.67 2.29 0.99
C MET A 239 20.15 2.15 1.38
N LEU A 240 20.49 2.22 2.67
CA LEU A 240 21.88 2.09 3.14
C LEU A 240 22.36 0.64 3.12
N ASP A 241 21.50 -0.30 3.47
CA ASP A 241 21.80 -1.73 3.48
C ASP A 241 20.58 -2.57 3.07
N PRO A 242 20.23 -2.60 1.77
CA PRO A 242 18.99 -3.21 1.30
C PRO A 242 18.85 -4.69 1.64
N TYR A 243 19.95 -5.44 1.62
CA TYR A 243 19.94 -6.88 1.86
C TYR A 243 19.61 -7.19 3.31
N ASN A 244 20.41 -6.66 4.26
CA ASN A 244 20.23 -6.96 5.67
C ASN A 244 18.92 -6.36 6.19
N TYR A 245 18.56 -5.15 5.74
CA TYR A 245 17.32 -4.51 6.15
C TYR A 245 16.10 -5.30 5.68
N PHE A 246 16.07 -5.75 4.41
CA PHE A 246 14.95 -6.54 3.91
C PHE A 246 14.92 -7.97 4.50
N SER A 247 16.07 -8.55 4.83
CA SER A 247 16.14 -9.80 5.59
C SER A 247 15.46 -9.67 6.96
N ALA A 248 15.74 -8.60 7.70
CA ALA A 248 15.07 -8.31 8.98
C ALA A 248 13.56 -8.06 8.82
N VAL A 249 13.13 -7.41 7.73
CA VAL A 249 11.71 -7.31 7.38
C VAL A 249 11.09 -8.69 7.18
N CYS A 250 11.75 -9.58 6.44
CA CYS A 250 11.27 -10.94 6.17
C CYS A 250 11.15 -11.77 7.45
N GLU A 251 12.13 -11.70 8.34
CA GLU A 251 12.08 -12.33 9.65
C GLU A 251 10.86 -11.82 10.44
N ARG A 252 10.66 -10.49 10.47
CA ARG A 252 9.56 -9.87 11.22
C ARG A 252 8.18 -10.25 10.68
N ILE A 253 8.02 -10.41 9.38
CA ILE A 253 6.75 -10.82 8.76
C ILE A 253 6.63 -12.35 8.67
N GLY A 254 7.66 -13.13 8.99
CA GLY A 254 7.63 -14.60 8.90
C GLY A 254 7.64 -15.14 7.47
N CYS A 255 8.39 -14.50 6.57
CA CYS A 255 8.55 -14.94 5.18
C CYS A 255 10.01 -15.24 4.84
N SER A 256 10.24 -15.99 3.75
CA SER A 256 11.57 -16.31 3.25
C SER A 256 11.77 -15.77 1.84
N PHE A 257 13.03 -15.48 1.50
CA PHE A 257 13.41 -15.06 0.15
C PHE A 257 13.02 -16.13 -0.86
N GLY A 258 12.48 -15.69 -2.00
CA GLY A 258 12.31 -16.53 -3.17
C GLY A 258 13.51 -16.44 -4.11
N SER A 259 13.39 -17.08 -5.27
CA SER A 259 14.48 -17.19 -6.25
C SER A 259 14.90 -15.85 -6.87
N LEU A 260 14.00 -14.87 -6.96
CA LEU A 260 14.26 -13.56 -7.54
C LEU A 260 14.59 -12.47 -6.51
N THR A 261 14.45 -12.75 -5.21
CA THR A 261 14.57 -11.72 -4.16
C THR A 261 15.94 -11.04 -4.18
N ASN A 262 17.02 -11.82 -4.26
CA ASN A 262 18.38 -11.27 -4.26
C ASN A 262 18.64 -10.38 -5.48
N GLU A 263 18.16 -10.78 -6.65
CA GLU A 263 18.30 -9.98 -7.88
C GLU A 263 17.59 -8.63 -7.74
N ILE A 264 16.36 -8.64 -7.22
CA ILE A 264 15.59 -7.41 -7.01
C ILE A 264 16.28 -6.50 -5.99
N ILE A 265 16.78 -7.06 -4.88
CA ILE A 265 17.55 -6.30 -3.88
C ILE A 265 18.77 -5.63 -4.55
N GLN A 266 19.51 -6.36 -5.39
CA GLN A 266 20.68 -5.83 -6.10
C GLN A 266 20.33 -4.75 -7.13
N SER A 267 19.07 -4.68 -7.58
CA SER A 267 18.59 -3.64 -8.49
C SER A 267 18.22 -2.32 -7.79
N ILE A 268 18.13 -2.31 -6.45
CA ILE A 268 17.78 -1.12 -5.66
C ILE A 268 18.91 -0.09 -5.78
N ARG A 269 18.53 1.17 -6.02
CA ARG A 269 19.44 2.30 -6.18
C ARG A 269 18.93 3.49 -5.39
N GLU A 270 19.84 4.21 -4.76
CA GLU A 270 19.51 5.48 -4.14
C GLU A 270 19.09 6.51 -5.22
N PRO A 271 18.02 7.28 -5.00
CA PRO A 271 17.64 8.33 -5.93
C PRO A 271 18.67 9.48 -5.95
N SER A 272 19.13 9.85 -7.14
CA SER A 272 20.26 10.78 -7.37
C SER A 272 19.99 12.28 -7.15
N LYS A 273 18.84 12.69 -6.57
CA LYS A 273 18.42 14.12 -6.56
C LYS A 273 18.19 14.66 -5.16
N ASP A 274 18.75 15.84 -4.91
CA ASP A 274 18.42 16.71 -3.78
C ASP A 274 16.97 17.23 -3.90
N ARG A 275 16.26 17.25 -2.77
CA ARG A 275 14.81 17.44 -2.62
C ARG A 275 14.46 18.44 -1.50
N SER A 276 15.43 19.23 -1.06
CA SER A 276 15.33 20.07 0.14
C SER A 276 14.63 21.43 -0.07
N VAL A 277 14.47 21.91 -1.30
CA VAL A 277 14.02 23.29 -1.59
C VAL A 277 12.56 23.52 -1.21
N GLU A 278 11.70 22.54 -1.47
CA GLU A 278 10.24 22.70 -1.37
C GLU A 278 9.76 22.78 0.10
N VAL A 279 10.45 22.14 1.05
CA VAL A 279 10.04 22.13 2.47
C VAL A 279 10.20 23.50 3.13
N ASN A 280 11.13 24.33 2.64
CA ASN A 280 11.34 25.67 3.19
C ASN A 280 10.15 26.62 2.91
N MET A 281 9.26 26.26 1.98
CA MET A 281 8.04 27.03 1.67
C MET A 281 6.86 26.72 2.62
N ILE A 282 6.97 25.66 3.43
CA ILE A 282 5.95 25.28 4.41
C ILE A 282 6.05 26.19 5.63
N THR A 283 4.91 26.56 6.22
CA THR A 283 4.88 27.35 7.45
C THR A 283 5.62 26.68 8.60
N PRO A 284 6.23 27.45 9.53
CA PRO A 284 6.99 26.88 10.65
C PRO A 284 6.19 25.87 11.50
N GLU A 285 4.91 26.13 11.70
CA GLU A 285 4.00 25.24 12.45
C GLU A 285 3.89 23.86 11.79
N TYR A 286 3.59 23.82 10.48
CA TYR A 286 3.50 22.56 9.74
C TYR A 286 4.86 21.85 9.65
N ARG A 287 5.97 22.58 9.47
CA ARG A 287 7.31 21.97 9.49
C ARG A 287 7.61 21.26 10.80
N GLN A 288 7.30 21.90 11.92
CA GLN A 288 7.50 21.29 13.24
C GLN A 288 6.65 20.03 13.38
N LYS A 289 5.35 20.12 13.03
CA LYS A 289 4.43 18.99 13.09
C LYS A 289 4.88 17.81 12.22
N ILE A 290 5.33 18.08 10.99
CA ILE A 290 5.88 17.06 10.09
C ILE A 290 7.10 16.37 10.71
N SER A 291 8.03 17.15 11.28
CA SER A 291 9.22 16.63 11.94
C SER A 291 8.86 15.73 13.12
N ASP A 292 7.94 16.17 13.98
CA ASP A 292 7.50 15.42 15.16
C ASP A 292 6.85 14.09 14.78
N VAL A 293 5.97 14.11 13.76
CA VAL A 293 5.32 12.91 13.23
C VAL A 293 6.36 11.94 12.64
N TYR A 294 7.29 12.45 11.82
CA TYR A 294 8.31 11.62 11.18
C TYR A 294 9.23 10.95 12.19
N GLU A 295 9.82 11.71 13.12
CA GLU A 295 10.77 11.14 14.09
C GLU A 295 10.09 10.15 15.04
N THR A 296 8.82 10.40 15.41
CA THR A 296 8.07 9.45 16.24
C THR A 296 7.78 8.15 15.49
N CYS A 297 7.34 8.23 14.22
CA CYS A 297 7.12 7.04 13.40
C CYS A 297 8.43 6.30 13.10
N ARG A 298 9.53 7.03 12.89
CA ARG A 298 10.86 6.47 12.63
C ARG A 298 11.40 5.67 13.80
N ALA A 299 11.08 6.08 15.03
CA ALA A 299 11.42 5.33 16.24
C ALA A 299 10.75 3.94 16.31
N LEU A 300 9.65 3.74 15.57
CA LEU A 300 8.93 2.46 15.44
C LEU A 300 9.53 1.55 14.36
N ALA A 301 10.41 2.09 13.50
CA ALA A 301 10.99 1.33 12.40
C ALA A 301 11.84 0.15 12.88
N ILE A 302 11.88 -0.89 12.05
CA ILE A 302 12.80 -2.02 12.24
C ILE A 302 14.23 -1.49 12.44
N ARG A 303 14.94 -2.14 13.35
CA ARG A 303 16.33 -1.84 13.71
C ARG A 303 17.27 -2.74 12.95
#